data_AF-A0A1G1GPL2-F1
#
_entry.id   AF-A0A1G1GPL2-F1
#
_cell.length_a   1.000
_cell.length_b   1.000
_cell.length_c   1.000
_cell.angle_alpha   90.00
_cell.angle_beta   90.00
_cell.angle_gamma   90.00
#
_symmetry.space_group_name_H-M   'P 1'
#
loop_
_entity.id
_entity.type
_entity.pdbx_description
1 polymer ?
#
loop_
_entity_poly.entity_id
_entity_poly.type
_entity_poly.pdbx_seq_one_letter_code
_entity_poly.pdbx_strand_id
1 'polypeptide(L)'
;MLQRIHIQILDNPLEGILFDENASEVAVTNKILAQEFTKEMNYFYPSVVCVEYIDLFMDGEEEFDDIRELLQMGAVNTPVVLINGVLKVHGGIPSSVIKREVERLLSSGPVH
;
A
#
# COMPACT_ATOMS: atom_id res chain seq x y z
N MET A 1 3.08 -4.60 -24.60
CA MET A 1 2.28 -4.10 -23.46
C MET A 1 3.26 -3.64 -22.40
N LEU A 2 3.17 -2.40 -21.92
CA LEU A 2 3.97 -1.96 -20.77
C LEU A 2 3.43 -2.70 -19.54
N GLN A 3 4.28 -3.50 -18.91
CA GLN A 3 3.96 -4.18 -17.67
C GLN A 3 3.82 -3.08 -16.60
N ARG A 4 2.58 -2.78 -16.19
CA ARG A 4 2.33 -1.81 -15.14
C ARG A 4 2.36 -2.53 -13.81
N ILE A 5 3.33 -2.18 -12.97
CA ILE A 5 3.39 -2.62 -11.58
C ILE A 5 2.39 -1.77 -10.80
N HIS A 6 1.40 -2.43 -10.20
CA HIS A 6 0.41 -1.79 -9.36
C HIS A 6 0.85 -1.88 -7.90
N ILE A 7 0.94 -0.75 -7.20
CA ILE A 7 1.26 -0.67 -5.78
C ILE A 7 0.02 -0.14 -5.07
N GLN A 8 -0.56 -0.94 -4.19
CA GLN A 8 -1.74 -0.56 -3.42
C GLN A 8 -1.31 -0.34 -1.96
N ILE A 9 -1.62 0.83 -1.43
CA ILE A 9 -1.37 1.20 -0.04
C ILE A 9 -2.71 1.21 0.68
N LEU A 10 -2.95 0.17 1.46
CA LEU A 10 -4.19 -0.03 2.19
C LEU A 10 -4.03 0.56 3.59
N ASP A 11 -4.97 1.42 3.98
CA ASP A 11 -5.04 1.97 5.33
C ASP A 11 -6.44 1.79 5.92
N ASN A 12 -6.55 1.89 7.25
CA ASN A 12 -7.81 1.83 7.97
C ASN A 12 -7.92 3.02 8.93
N PRO A 13 -8.16 4.23 8.40
CA PRO A 13 -8.12 5.45 9.20
C PRO A 13 -9.23 5.51 10.25
N LEU A 14 -10.35 4.82 10.02
CA LEU A 14 -11.53 4.88 10.89
C LEU A 14 -11.48 3.91 12.08
N GLU A 15 -10.89 2.72 11.89
CA GLU A 15 -10.74 1.76 12.99
C GLU A 15 -9.81 2.33 14.07
N GLY A 16 -8.72 2.98 13.66
CA GLY A 16 -7.84 3.64 14.62
C GLY A 16 -8.56 4.71 15.46
N ILE A 17 -9.41 5.55 14.86
CA ILE A 17 -10.13 6.65 15.57
C ILE A 17 -11.08 6.10 16.65
N LEU A 18 -11.59 4.88 16.48
CA LEU A 18 -12.48 4.24 17.46
C LEU A 18 -11.73 3.65 18.66
N PHE A 19 -10.42 3.39 18.53
CA PHE A 19 -9.62 2.68 19.55
C PHE A 19 -8.47 3.51 20.16
N ASP A 20 -8.07 4.64 19.55
CA ASP A 20 -6.97 5.48 20.03
C ASP A 20 -7.15 6.97 19.65
N GLU A 21 -6.98 7.88 20.62
CA GLU A 21 -7.05 9.34 20.42
C GLU A 21 -5.95 9.84 19.44
N ASN A 22 -4.84 9.11 19.30
CA ASN A 22 -3.74 9.45 18.38
C ASN A 22 -3.95 8.91 16.95
N ALA A 23 -4.92 8.03 16.73
CA ALA A 23 -5.06 7.37 15.44
C ALA A 23 -5.48 8.29 14.29
N SER A 24 -6.17 9.40 14.61
CA SER A 24 -6.48 10.45 13.63
C SER A 24 -5.18 11.08 13.08
N GLU A 25 -4.17 11.30 13.94
CA GLU A 25 -2.85 11.77 13.50
C GLU A 25 -2.09 10.70 12.69
N VAL A 26 -2.20 9.42 13.05
CA VAL A 26 -1.56 8.29 12.33
C VAL A 26 -2.16 8.12 10.93
N ALA A 27 -3.48 8.18 10.80
CA ALA A 27 -4.19 8.15 9.52
C ALA A 27 -3.78 9.30 8.59
N VAL A 28 -3.71 10.52 9.13
CA VAL A 28 -3.23 11.70 8.39
C VAL A 28 -1.78 11.49 7.95
N THR A 29 -0.95 10.91 8.81
CA THR A 29 0.46 10.62 8.53
C THR A 29 0.61 9.59 7.40
N ASN A 30 -0.12 8.48 7.44
CA ASN A 30 -0.08 7.44 6.41
C ASN A 30 -0.48 7.97 5.04
N LYS A 31 -1.53 8.79 4.97
CA LYS A 31 -1.97 9.42 3.72
C LYS A 31 -0.91 10.38 3.16
N ILE A 32 -0.26 11.18 4.01
CA ILE A 32 0.84 12.06 3.59
C ILE A 32 2.01 11.23 3.07
N LEU A 33 2.43 10.19 3.80
CA LEU A 33 3.51 9.29 3.39
C LEU A 33 3.19 8.60 2.06
N ALA A 34 1.95 8.16 1.84
CA ALA A 34 1.51 7.57 0.59
C ALA A 34 1.58 8.57 -0.58
N GLN A 35 1.26 9.84 -0.35
CA GLN A 35 1.38 10.90 -1.36
C GLN A 35 2.85 11.20 -1.70
N GLU A 36 3.73 11.27 -0.71
CA GLU A 36 5.16 11.45 -0.91
C GLU A 36 5.75 10.27 -1.69
N PHE A 37 5.42 9.06 -1.27
CA PHE A 37 5.80 7.82 -1.96
C PHE A 37 5.29 7.79 -3.41
N THR A 38 4.04 8.20 -3.66
CA THR A 38 3.48 8.28 -5.01
C THR A 38 4.26 9.27 -5.88
N LYS A 39 4.62 10.45 -5.37
CA LYS A 39 5.45 11.42 -6.09
C LYS A 39 6.82 10.83 -6.41
N GLU A 40 7.41 10.13 -5.44
CA GLU A 40 8.70 9.47 -5.61
C GLU A 40 8.65 8.40 -6.70
N MET A 41 7.66 7.49 -6.67
CA MET A 41 7.52 6.46 -7.70
C MET A 41 7.26 7.05 -9.09
N ASN A 42 6.42 8.08 -9.19
CA ASN A 42 6.16 8.76 -10.46
C ASN A 42 7.40 9.44 -11.04
N TYR A 43 8.32 9.91 -10.19
CA TYR A 43 9.59 10.48 -10.61
C TYR A 43 10.56 9.42 -11.15
N PHE A 44 10.73 8.29 -10.45
CA PHE A 44 11.70 7.25 -10.83
C PHE A 44 11.19 6.27 -11.90
N TYR A 45 9.90 5.97 -11.88
CA TYR A 45 9.28 4.92 -12.69
C TYR A 45 8.05 5.45 -13.46
N PRO A 46 8.22 6.52 -14.25
CA PRO A 46 7.10 7.12 -14.95
C PRO A 46 6.44 6.11 -15.88
N SER A 47 5.11 6.02 -15.83
CA SER A 47 4.27 5.16 -16.70
C SER A 47 4.38 3.64 -16.52
N VAL A 48 5.31 3.15 -15.69
CA VAL A 48 5.48 1.71 -15.40
C VAL A 48 5.02 1.31 -14.00
N VAL A 49 4.97 2.26 -13.06
CA VAL A 49 4.38 2.06 -11.74
C VAL A 49 3.11 2.89 -11.62
N CYS A 50 2.07 2.31 -11.04
CA CYS A 50 0.87 2.99 -10.61
C CYS A 50 0.73 2.78 -9.11
N VAL A 51 0.59 3.86 -8.34
CA VAL A 51 0.39 3.80 -6.90
C VAL A 51 -1.03 4.25 -6.59
N GLU A 52 -1.74 3.46 -5.81
CA GLU A 52 -3.09 3.74 -5.34
C GLU A 52 -3.13 3.67 -3.80
N TYR A 53 -3.84 4.60 -3.19
CA TYR A 53 -4.13 4.59 -1.75
C TYR A 53 -5.60 4.21 -1.58
N ILE A 54 -5.86 3.19 -0.75
CA ILE A 54 -7.16 2.57 -0.57
C ILE A 54 -7.55 2.64 0.91
N ASP A 55 -8.76 3.12 1.18
CA ASP A 55 -9.33 3.14 2.52
C ASP A 55 -10.17 1.87 2.72
N LEU A 56 -9.64 0.93 3.50
CA LEU A 56 -10.26 -0.39 3.70
C LEU A 56 -11.65 -0.32 4.32
N PHE A 57 -12.01 0.78 5.00
CA PHE A 57 -13.32 0.97 5.60
C PHE A 57 -14.33 1.53 4.59
N MET A 58 -13.91 2.50 3.77
CA MET A 58 -14.79 3.20 2.84
C MET A 58 -15.03 2.42 1.55
N ASP A 59 -14.03 1.67 1.08
CA ASP A 59 -14.05 1.12 -0.28
C ASP A 59 -14.84 -0.19 -0.45
N GLY A 60 -15.63 -0.63 0.54
CA GLY A 60 -16.81 -1.53 0.40
C GLY A 60 -16.68 -2.87 -0.34
N GLU A 61 -15.54 -3.17 -0.95
CA GLU A 61 -15.32 -4.29 -1.85
C GLU A 61 -14.74 -5.46 -1.07
N GLU A 62 -15.18 -6.67 -1.43
CA GLU A 62 -14.67 -7.96 -0.93
C GLU A 62 -13.22 -8.23 -1.38
N GLU A 63 -12.62 -7.34 -2.19
CA GLU A 63 -11.27 -7.50 -2.77
C GLU A 63 -10.17 -7.69 -1.71
N PHE A 64 -10.35 -7.13 -0.51
CA PHE A 64 -9.33 -7.13 0.55
C PHE A 64 -9.75 -7.89 1.81
N ASP A 65 -10.71 -8.80 1.73
CA ASP A 65 -11.23 -9.53 2.90
C ASP A 65 -10.13 -10.31 3.64
N ASP A 66 -9.21 -10.95 2.91
CA ASP A 66 -8.04 -11.62 3.50
C ASP A 66 -7.17 -10.64 4.32
N ILE A 67 -6.96 -9.42 3.81
CA ILE A 67 -6.16 -8.40 4.52
C ILE A 67 -6.92 -7.87 5.75
N ARG A 68 -8.24 -7.67 5.63
CA ARG A 68 -9.09 -7.25 6.76
C ARG A 68 -9.09 -8.31 7.87
N GLU A 69 -9.19 -9.60 7.53
CA GLU A 69 -9.09 -10.68 8.51
C GLU A 69 -7.73 -10.68 9.21
N LEU A 70 -6.64 -10.55 8.45
CA LEU A 70 -5.29 -10.47 9.03
C LEU A 70 -5.10 -9.26 9.95
N LEU A 71 -5.70 -8.11 9.63
CA LEU A 71 -5.72 -6.92 10.48
C LEU A 71 -6.50 -7.18 11.78
N GLN A 72 -7.70 -7.77 11.68
CA GLN A 72 -8.53 -8.12 12.85
C GLN A 72 -7.85 -9.13 13.78
N MET A 73 -7.07 -10.06 13.21
CA MET A 73 -6.25 -11.00 13.97
C MET A 73 -4.99 -10.35 14.59
N GLY A 74 -4.68 -9.10 14.24
CA GLY A 74 -3.45 -8.41 14.63
C GLY A 74 -2.18 -9.00 14.01
N ALA A 75 -2.32 -9.76 12.92
CA ALA A 75 -1.21 -10.41 12.22
C ALA A 75 -0.42 -9.42 11.33
N VAL A 76 -1.08 -8.36 10.86
CA VAL A 76 -0.49 -7.25 10.13
C VAL A 76 -0.99 -5.92 10.69
N ASN A 77 -0.33 -4.81 10.34
CA ASN A 77 -0.68 -3.46 10.80
C ASN A 77 -0.77 -2.51 9.61
N THR A 78 -1.65 -1.51 9.66
CA THR A 78 -1.68 -0.48 8.62
C THR A 78 -0.50 0.50 8.77
N PRO A 79 -0.06 1.14 7.66
CA PRO A 79 -0.47 0.89 6.29
C PRO A 79 0.08 -0.44 5.76
N VAL A 80 -0.72 -1.15 4.96
CA VAL A 80 -0.37 -2.39 4.28
C VAL A 80 -0.04 -2.08 2.82
N VAL A 81 1.10 -2.56 2.33
CA VAL A 81 1.56 -2.34 0.95
C VAL A 81 1.48 -3.65 0.17
N LEU A 82 0.64 -3.66 -0.87
CA LEU A 82 0.57 -4.71 -1.87
C LEU A 82 1.31 -4.29 -3.13
N ILE A 83 1.95 -5.25 -3.81
CA ILE A 83 2.48 -5.06 -5.17
C ILE A 83 1.87 -6.13 -6.07
N ASN A 84 1.11 -5.70 -7.08
CA ASN A 84 0.30 -6.54 -7.94
C ASN A 84 -0.61 -7.49 -7.13
N GLY A 85 -1.30 -6.96 -6.11
CA GLY A 85 -2.15 -7.74 -5.21
C GLY A 85 -1.42 -8.61 -4.18
N VAL A 86 -0.09 -8.71 -4.22
CA VAL A 86 0.67 -9.53 -3.26
C VAL A 86 1.17 -8.68 -2.09
N LEU A 87 0.87 -9.10 -0.86
CA LEU A 87 1.38 -8.49 0.37
C LEU A 87 2.92 -8.45 0.39
N LYS A 88 3.49 -7.26 0.57
CA LYS A 88 4.96 -7.08 0.66
C LYS A 88 5.42 -6.50 1.97
N VAL A 89 4.75 -5.47 2.47
CA VAL A 89 5.12 -4.75 3.69
C VAL A 89 3.87 -4.35 4.44
N HIS A 90 3.95 -4.23 5.76
CA HIS A 90 2.89 -3.69 6.61
C HIS A 90 3.50 -2.88 7.77
N GLY A 91 2.71 -2.00 8.38
CA GLY A 91 3.15 -1.12 9.47
C GLY A 91 4.03 0.05 9.01
N GLY A 92 4.08 0.33 7.72
CA GLY A 92 4.84 1.45 7.17
C GLY A 92 5.08 1.35 5.66
N ILE A 93 5.63 2.42 5.08
CA ILE A 93 5.89 2.54 3.64
C ILE A 93 7.40 2.77 3.41
N PRO A 94 8.25 1.74 3.55
CA PRO A 94 9.69 1.88 3.35
C PRO A 94 10.02 1.95 1.86
N SER A 95 10.15 3.18 1.32
CA SER A 95 10.41 3.41 -0.11
C SER A 95 11.54 2.56 -0.69
N SER A 96 12.66 2.45 0.03
CA SER A 96 13.85 1.72 -0.44
C SER A 96 13.59 0.21 -0.66
N VAL A 97 12.78 -0.41 0.20
CA VAL A 97 12.41 -1.83 0.08
C VAL A 97 11.48 -2.02 -1.11
N ILE A 98 10.48 -1.14 -1.24
CA ILE A 98 9.49 -1.21 -2.33
C ILE A 98 10.16 -0.99 -3.68
N LYS A 99 11.07 -0.01 -3.80
CA LYS A 99 11.85 0.23 -5.04
C LYS A 99 12.65 -0.99 -5.47
N ARG A 100 13.33 -1.65 -4.52
CA ARG A 100 14.11 -2.86 -4.83
C ARG A 100 13.21 -3.96 -5.39
N GLU A 101 12.01 -4.10 -4.86
CA GLU A 101 11.04 -5.08 -5.36
C GLU A 101 10.49 -4.69 -6.75
N VAL A 102 10.22 -3.41 -6.98
CA VAL A 102 9.85 -2.88 -8.31
C VAL A 102 10.95 -3.18 -9.34
N GLU A 103 12.21 -2.88 -9.02
CA GLU A 103 13.35 -3.16 -9.89
C GLU A 103 13.52 -4.66 -10.18
N ARG A 104 13.30 -5.50 -9.16
CA ARG A 104 13.30 -6.96 -9.31
C ARG A 104 12.21 -7.42 -10.28
N LEU A 105 11.01 -6.87 -10.19
CA LEU A 105 9.89 -7.19 -11.08
C LEU A 105 10.15 -6.71 -12.52
N LEU A 106 10.65 -5.48 -12.69
CA LEU A 106 11.01 -4.93 -14.00
C LEU A 106 12.12 -5.74 -14.68
N SER A 107 13.10 -6.23 -13.91
CA SER A 107 14.20 -7.05 -14.44
C SER A 107 13.80 -8.50 -14.73
N SER A 108 12.74 -9.02 -14.11
CA SER A 108 12.25 -10.39 -14.34
C SER A 108 11.52 -10.59 -15.68
N GLY A 109 11.28 -9.52 -16.45
CA GLY A 109 10.60 -9.57 -17.74
C GLY A 109 9.08 -9.78 -17.62
N PRO A 110 8.35 -9.83 -18.75
CA PRO A 110 6.91 -10.03 -18.74
C PRO A 110 6.55 -11.36 -18.06
N VAL A 111 5.81 -11.26 -16.96
CA VAL A 111 5.20 -12.41 -16.28
C VAL A 111 4.08 -12.89 -17.21
N HIS A 112 4.29 -14.08 -17.78
CA HIS A 112 3.39 -14.73 -18.74
C HIS A 112 2.10 -15.24 -18.09
#